data_AF-A0A1V2B9T6-F1
#
_entry.id   AF-A0A1V2B9T6-F1
#
_cell.length_a   1.000
_cell.length_b   1.000
_cell.length_c   1.000
_cell.angle_alpha   90.00
_cell.angle_beta   90.00
_cell.angle_gamma   90.00
#
_symmetry.space_group_name_H-M   'P 1'
#
loop_
_entity.id
_entity.type
_entity.pdbx_description
1 polymer ?
#
loop_
_entity_poly.entity_id
_entity_poly.type
_entity_poly.pdbx_seq_one_letter_code
_entity_poly.pdbx_strand_id
1 'polypeptide(L)'
;MSLVYQLLNEQEHLLTSKGYDEKSLNSPDKAGYLLKELQRQLGICLRDSLVDDGPFEFQLRTVGFYNNDRDCVSFNLHYSFDPEKVDLSITRLDVGFNHQAATVKLCENSMLPHASKAMELFEVKDLTNKTRRQLSPLKGKSKNRNR
;
A
#
# COMPACT_ATOMS: atom_id res chain seq x y z
N MET A 1 9.54 20.46 -22.11
CA MET A 1 9.74 19.83 -20.79
C MET A 1 10.17 18.39 -21.02
N SER A 2 11.04 17.82 -20.17
CA SER A 2 11.47 16.42 -20.31
C SER A 2 10.30 15.47 -20.03
N LEU A 3 10.21 14.36 -20.77
CA LEU A 3 9.17 13.34 -20.60
C LEU A 3 9.21 12.72 -19.18
N VAL A 4 10.42 12.60 -18.61
CA VAL A 4 10.64 12.16 -17.22
C VAL A 4 9.97 13.08 -16.22
N TYR A 5 10.00 14.39 -16.49
CA TYR A 5 9.36 15.38 -15.62
C TYR A 5 7.83 15.27 -15.68
N GLN A 6 7.27 14.91 -16.83
CA GLN A 6 5.82 14.68 -16.96
C GLN A 6 5.39 13.45 -16.16
N LEU A 7 6.11 12.33 -16.29
CA LEU A 7 5.85 11.11 -15.50
C LEU A 7 5.90 11.38 -13.99
N LEU A 8 6.93 12.11 -13.53
CA LEU A 8 7.05 12.46 -12.12
C LEU A 8 5.90 13.34 -11.63
N ASN A 9 5.51 14.36 -12.39
CA ASN A 9 4.41 15.24 -12.01
C ASN A 9 3.07 14.49 -11.98
N GLU A 10 2.82 13.59 -12.92
CA GLU A 10 1.60 12.77 -12.94
C GLU A 10 1.51 11.86 -11.73
N GLN A 11 2.62 11.20 -11.37
CA GLN A 11 2.67 10.35 -10.18
C GLN A 11 2.62 11.16 -8.88
N GLU A 12 3.27 12.32 -8.81
CA GLU A 12 3.15 13.22 -7.66
C GLU A 12 1.70 13.64 -7.44
N HIS A 13 1.01 14.03 -8.51
CA HIS A 13 -0.39 14.42 -8.45
C HIS A 13 -1.29 13.26 -8.04
N LEU A 14 -1.06 12.06 -8.58
CA LEU A 14 -1.76 10.85 -8.20
C LEU A 14 -1.58 10.54 -6.70
N LEU A 15 -0.35 10.48 -6.22
CA LEU A 15 -0.06 10.15 -4.82
C LEU A 15 -0.67 11.19 -3.88
N THR A 16 -0.48 12.48 -4.17
CA THR A 16 -1.03 13.57 -3.34
C THR A 16 -2.56 13.58 -3.34
N SER A 17 -3.19 13.39 -4.51
CA SER A 17 -4.67 13.34 -4.60
C SER A 17 -5.28 12.13 -3.89
N LYS A 18 -4.51 11.06 -3.71
CA LYS A 18 -4.89 9.85 -2.97
C LYS A 18 -4.45 9.87 -1.50
N GLY A 19 -3.82 10.96 -1.04
CA GLY A 19 -3.38 11.15 0.33
C GLY A 19 -2.11 10.39 0.72
N TYR A 20 -1.28 10.00 -0.26
CA TYR A 20 0.04 9.40 -0.07
C TYR A 20 1.15 10.46 -0.08
N ASP A 21 0.98 11.51 0.70
CA ASP A 21 1.98 12.54 0.94
C ASP A 21 2.30 12.62 2.44
N GLU A 22 3.48 13.14 2.80
CA GLU A 22 3.92 13.11 4.20
C GLU A 22 2.99 13.89 5.12
N LYS A 23 2.31 14.93 4.61
CA LYS A 23 1.37 15.73 5.41
C LYS A 23 0.06 14.96 5.65
N SER A 24 -0.55 14.39 4.62
CA SER A 24 -1.81 13.64 4.79
C SER A 24 -1.62 12.35 5.60
N LEU A 25 -0.43 11.74 5.53
CA LEU A 25 -0.09 10.55 6.29
C LEU A 25 0.38 10.84 7.73
N ASN A 26 0.62 12.09 8.11
CA ASN A 26 1.38 12.43 9.33
C ASN A 26 2.69 11.62 9.42
N SER A 27 3.39 11.51 8.30
CA SER A 27 4.62 10.74 8.23
C SER A 27 5.73 11.44 9.03
N PRO A 28 6.63 10.69 9.71
CA PRO A 28 7.81 11.26 10.36
C PRO A 28 8.86 11.72 9.34
N ASP A 29 8.69 11.33 8.07
CA ASP A 29 9.56 11.73 6.98
C ASP A 29 9.39 13.21 6.63
N LYS A 30 10.45 13.81 6.08
CA LYS A 30 10.42 15.21 5.64
C LYS A 30 9.50 15.35 4.43
N ALA A 31 8.77 16.47 4.35
CA ALA A 31 7.94 16.78 3.19
C ALA A 31 8.72 16.63 1.86
N GLY A 32 8.11 15.92 0.90
CA GLY A 32 8.70 15.63 -0.41
C GLY A 32 9.76 14.53 -0.41
N TYR A 33 9.90 13.78 0.68
CA TYR A 33 10.79 12.62 0.76
C TYR A 33 10.37 11.54 -0.24
N LEU A 34 9.08 11.20 -0.28
CA LEU A 34 8.53 10.17 -1.16
C LEU A 34 8.75 10.52 -2.63
N LEU A 35 8.56 11.79 -3.01
CA LEU A 35 8.80 12.26 -4.38
C LEU A 35 10.28 12.17 -4.76
N LYS A 36 11.19 12.53 -3.84
CA LYS A 36 12.63 12.40 -4.07
C LYS A 36 13.03 10.94 -4.23
N GLU A 37 12.44 10.05 -3.46
CA GLU A 37 12.68 8.62 -3.58
C GLU A 37 12.14 8.08 -4.91
N LEU A 38 10.94 8.49 -5.34
CA LEU A 38 10.41 8.19 -6.67
C LEU A 38 11.35 8.65 -7.77
N GLN A 39 11.81 9.91 -7.71
CA GLN A 39 12.76 10.47 -8.68
C GLN A 39 14.07 9.68 -8.71
N ARG A 40 14.58 9.27 -7.54
CA ARG A 40 15.80 8.46 -7.43
C ARG A 40 15.63 7.10 -8.09
N GLN A 41 14.54 6.40 -7.80
CA GLN A 41 14.28 5.07 -8.36
C GLN A 41 14.03 5.13 -9.87
N LEU A 42 13.24 6.11 -10.34
CA LEU A 42 13.01 6.30 -11.77
C LEU A 42 14.32 6.63 -12.50
N GLY A 43 15.20 7.44 -11.90
CA GLY A 43 16.52 7.72 -12.46
C GLY A 43 17.42 6.47 -12.57
N ILE A 44 17.29 5.52 -11.65
CA ILE A 44 17.96 4.21 -11.72
C ILE A 44 17.38 3.41 -12.88
N CYS A 45 16.05 3.25 -12.95
CA CYS A 45 15.39 2.51 -14.03
C CYS A 45 15.72 3.07 -15.43
N LEU A 46 15.76 4.40 -15.59
CA LEU A 46 16.11 5.05 -16.86
C LEU A 46 17.56 4.84 -17.27
N ARG A 47 18.48 4.74 -16.30
CA ARG A 47 19.88 4.43 -16.60
C ARG A 47 20.04 2.97 -16.97
N ASP A 48 19.38 2.09 -16.23
CA ASP A 48 19.48 0.66 -16.43
C ASP A 48 18.76 0.24 -17.73
N SER A 49 17.75 1.00 -18.16
CA SER A 49 17.07 0.84 -19.46
C SER A 49 17.93 1.19 -20.68
N LEU A 50 19.13 1.76 -20.48
CA LEU A 50 20.10 1.95 -21.57
C LEU A 50 20.83 0.64 -21.92
N VAL A 51 20.70 -0.39 -21.08
CA VAL A 51 21.40 -1.66 -21.19
C VAL A 51 20.42 -2.82 -21.40
N ASP A 52 19.22 -2.73 -20.84
CA ASP A 52 18.17 -3.75 -20.92
C ASP A 52 16.82 -3.11 -21.27
N ASP A 53 16.10 -3.68 -22.22
CA ASP A 53 14.80 -3.18 -22.69
C ASP A 53 13.62 -3.74 -21.87
N GLY A 54 13.88 -4.58 -20.86
CA GLY A 54 12.86 -5.17 -20.01
C GLY A 54 12.15 -4.18 -19.06
N PRO A 55 10.97 -4.55 -18.53
CA PRO A 55 10.31 -3.75 -17.50
C PRO A 55 11.10 -3.80 -16.18
N PHE A 56 11.24 -2.64 -15.55
CA PHE A 56 11.94 -2.48 -14.28
C PHE A 56 10.95 -2.34 -13.14
N GLU A 57 11.12 -3.11 -12.09
CA GLU A 57 10.28 -3.04 -10.89
C GLU A 57 11.03 -2.40 -9.72
N PHE A 58 10.34 -1.53 -8.98
CA PHE A 58 10.87 -0.95 -7.74
C PHE A 58 9.75 -0.70 -6.74
N GLN A 59 10.15 -0.38 -5.50
CA GLN A 59 9.22 -0.20 -4.39
C GLN A 59 9.44 1.15 -3.73
N LEU A 60 8.33 1.84 -3.43
CA LEU A 60 8.32 3.04 -2.59
C LEU A 60 7.63 2.74 -1.28
N ARG A 61 8.39 2.90 -0.19
CA ARG A 61 7.90 2.71 1.17
C ARG A 61 7.59 4.06 1.79
N THR A 62 6.42 4.15 2.42
CA THR A 62 6.06 5.26 3.30
C THR A 62 5.32 4.74 4.53
N VAL A 63 5.25 5.56 5.56
CA VAL A 63 4.59 5.25 6.83
C VAL A 63 3.63 6.37 7.16
N GLY A 64 2.42 6.01 7.55
CA GLY A 64 1.43 6.93 8.08
C GLY A 64 1.10 6.65 9.55
N PHE A 65 0.79 7.72 10.28
CA PHE A 65 0.39 7.68 11.67
C PHE A 65 -1.06 8.14 11.82
N TYR A 66 -1.87 7.27 12.44
CA TYR A 66 -3.29 7.46 12.67
C TYR A 66 -3.60 7.46 14.18
N ASN A 67 -4.80 7.95 14.54
CA ASN A 67 -5.29 7.99 15.93
C ASN A 67 -4.31 8.65 16.93
N ASN A 68 -3.83 9.86 16.60
CA ASN A 68 -2.86 10.63 17.39
C ASN A 68 -1.55 9.86 17.62
N ASP A 69 -0.91 9.42 16.53
CA ASP A 69 0.38 8.73 16.51
C ASP A 69 0.44 7.36 17.21
N ARG A 70 -0.72 6.78 17.52
CA ARG A 70 -0.81 5.45 18.14
C ARG A 70 -0.75 4.32 17.13
N ASP A 71 -1.32 4.55 15.95
CA ASP A 71 -1.49 3.53 14.93
C ASP A 71 -0.53 3.81 13.77
N CYS A 72 0.56 3.05 13.74
CA CYS A 72 1.57 3.12 12.70
C CYS A 72 1.24 2.14 11.57
N VAL A 73 1.17 2.66 10.35
CA VAL A 73 0.74 1.93 9.16
C VAL A 73 1.82 2.07 8.10
N SER A 74 2.36 0.94 7.63
CA SER A 74 3.32 0.96 6.53
C SER A 74 2.62 0.74 5.20
N PHE A 75 2.90 1.60 4.24
CA PHE A 75 2.48 1.46 2.85
C PHE A 75 3.70 1.14 1.99
N ASN A 76 3.58 0.15 1.11
CA ASN A 76 4.60 -0.20 0.13
C ASN A 76 3.96 -0.23 -1.26
N LEU A 77 4.32 0.75 -2.08
CA LEU A 77 3.83 0.94 -3.44
C LEU A 77 4.82 0.28 -4.39
N HIS A 78 4.39 -0.75 -5.10
CA HIS A 78 5.20 -1.44 -6.10
C HIS A 78 4.93 -0.81 -7.45
N TYR A 79 6.00 -0.33 -8.07
CA TYR A 79 6.00 0.29 -9.39
C TYR A 79 6.59 -0.65 -10.42
N SER A 80 6.08 -0.53 -11.64
CA SER A 80 6.67 -1.09 -12.85
C SER A 80 6.89 0.05 -13.85
N PHE A 81 8.12 0.16 -14.35
CA PHE A 81 8.51 1.06 -15.41
C PHE A 81 8.77 0.27 -16.68
N ASP A 82 8.02 0.57 -17.74
CA ASP A 82 8.19 -0.02 -19.07
C ASP A 82 8.94 1.00 -19.95
N PRO A 83 10.23 0.76 -20.30
CA PRO A 83 11.01 1.70 -21.09
C PRO A 83 10.55 1.80 -22.55
N GLU A 84 9.94 0.75 -23.11
CA GLU A 84 9.42 0.77 -24.49
C GLU A 84 8.18 1.65 -24.61
N LYS A 85 7.27 1.54 -23.63
CA LYS A 85 6.05 2.37 -23.57
C LYS A 85 6.27 3.73 -22.91
N VAL A 86 7.42 3.88 -22.25
CA VAL A 86 7.76 4.97 -21.35
C VAL A 86 6.63 5.24 -20.35
N ASP A 87 6.16 4.16 -19.75
CA ASP A 87 5.02 4.15 -18.83
C ASP A 87 5.47 3.78 -17.42
N LEU A 88 4.85 4.42 -16.43
CA LEU A 88 5.12 4.19 -15.02
C LEU A 88 3.80 3.90 -14.30
N SER A 89 3.67 2.67 -13.82
CA SER A 89 2.43 2.20 -13.21
C SER A 89 2.65 1.58 -11.84
N ILE A 90 1.68 1.74 -10.96
CA ILE A 90 1.63 1.09 -9.65
C ILE A 90 0.87 -0.22 -9.85
N THR A 91 1.57 -1.34 -9.71
CA THR A 91 1.01 -2.68 -9.96
C THR A 91 0.46 -3.32 -8.69
N ARG A 92 0.95 -2.88 -7.53
CA ARG A 92 0.57 -3.46 -6.23
C ARG A 92 0.78 -2.46 -5.10
N LEU A 93 -0.15 -2.49 -4.15
CA LEU A 93 -0.03 -1.81 -2.87
C LEU A 93 -0.05 -2.86 -1.76
N ASP A 94 0.99 -2.89 -0.94
CA ASP A 94 0.97 -3.60 0.34
C ASP A 94 0.76 -2.61 1.48
N VAL A 95 -0.16 -2.96 2.38
CA VAL A 95 -0.45 -2.20 3.59
C VAL A 95 -0.15 -3.10 4.79
N GLY A 96 0.56 -2.58 5.78
CA GLY A 96 0.90 -3.27 7.01
C GLY A 96 0.39 -2.49 8.22
N PHE A 97 -0.34 -3.16 9.11
CA PHE A 97 -0.87 -2.60 10.35
C PHE A 97 -0.94 -3.68 11.43
N ASN A 98 -0.39 -3.42 12.63
CA ASN A 98 -0.46 -4.32 13.80
C ASN A 98 -0.21 -5.82 13.49
N HIS A 99 0.93 -6.11 12.86
CA HIS A 99 1.35 -7.46 12.40
C HIS A 99 0.45 -8.12 11.34
N GLN A 100 -0.61 -7.44 10.89
CA GLN A 100 -1.41 -7.85 9.75
C GLN A 100 -0.89 -7.15 8.49
N ALA A 101 -1.01 -7.84 7.37
CA ALA A 101 -0.74 -7.27 6.06
C ALA A 101 -1.95 -7.49 5.14
N ALA A 102 -2.20 -6.52 4.28
CA ALA A 102 -3.16 -6.59 3.20
C ALA A 102 -2.45 -6.21 1.90
N THR A 103 -2.74 -6.96 0.84
CA THR A 103 -2.20 -6.68 -0.49
C THR A 103 -3.36 -6.36 -1.42
N VAL A 104 -3.24 -5.25 -2.12
CA VAL A 104 -4.16 -4.82 -3.18
C VAL A 104 -3.38 -4.90 -4.49
N LYS A 105 -3.81 -5.79 -5.39
CA LYS A 105 -3.29 -5.82 -6.77
C LYS A 105 -4.00 -4.75 -7.57
N LEU A 106 -3.24 -3.98 -8.34
CA LEU A 106 -3.73 -2.87 -9.13
C LEU A 106 -3.47 -3.19 -10.60
N CYS A 107 -4.51 -3.11 -11.43
CA CYS A 107 -4.37 -3.20 -12.88
C CYS A 107 -4.07 -1.84 -13.51
N GLU A 108 -4.50 -0.77 -12.85
CA GLU A 108 -4.34 0.61 -13.31
C GLU A 108 -4.11 1.56 -12.12
N ASN A 109 -3.40 2.66 -12.36
CA ASN A 109 -3.12 3.70 -11.37
C ASN A 109 -4.40 4.30 -10.76
N SER A 110 -5.48 4.36 -11.53
CA SER A 110 -6.79 4.87 -11.10
C SER A 110 -7.39 4.09 -9.92
N MET A 111 -7.09 2.79 -9.84
CA MET A 111 -7.58 1.87 -8.82
C MET A 111 -6.88 2.01 -7.48
N LEU A 112 -5.81 2.81 -7.39
CA LEU A 112 -5.12 3.08 -6.13
C LEU A 112 -6.14 3.61 -5.11
N PRO A 113 -6.38 2.90 -3.98
CA PRO A 113 -7.32 3.37 -2.96
C PRO A 113 -6.78 4.65 -2.32
N HIS A 114 -7.67 5.46 -1.74
CA HIS A 114 -7.22 6.57 -0.90
C HIS A 114 -6.54 6.02 0.37
N ALA A 115 -5.49 6.66 0.86
CA ALA A 115 -4.72 6.18 2.01
C ALA A 115 -5.59 5.90 3.25
N SER A 116 -6.58 6.77 3.52
CA SER A 116 -7.56 6.57 4.60
C SER A 116 -8.46 5.33 4.40
N LYS A 117 -8.88 5.03 3.16
CA LYS A 117 -9.69 3.84 2.86
C LYS A 117 -8.88 2.56 2.90
N ALA A 118 -7.59 2.63 2.63
CA ALA A 118 -6.70 1.47 2.74
C ALA A 118 -6.64 0.93 4.18
N MET A 119 -6.92 1.77 5.19
CA MET A 119 -7.04 1.35 6.59
C MET A 119 -8.32 0.56 6.89
N GLU A 120 -9.42 0.87 6.21
CA GLU A 120 -10.70 0.15 6.37
C GLU A 120 -10.55 -1.34 6.00
N LEU A 121 -9.54 -1.71 5.20
CA LEU A 121 -9.22 -3.11 4.87
C LEU A 121 -8.91 -3.97 6.11
N PHE A 122 -8.48 -3.34 7.22
CA PHE A 122 -8.21 -4.03 8.49
C PHE A 122 -9.41 -4.02 9.43
N GLU A 123 -10.24 -2.97 9.44
CA GLU A 123 -11.43 -2.89 10.29
C GLU A 123 -12.46 -4.00 9.97
N VAL A 124 -12.63 -4.35 8.69
CA VAL A 124 -13.56 -5.42 8.26
C VAL A 124 -13.09 -6.81 8.70
N LYS A 125 -11.77 -7.03 8.84
CA LYS A 125 -11.21 -8.32 9.26
C LYS A 125 -11.36 -8.58 10.76
N ASP A 126 -11.33 -7.53 11.59
CA ASP A 126 -11.51 -7.66 13.03
C ASP A 126 -12.97 -7.98 13.41
N LEU A 127 -13.94 -7.51 12.63
CA LEU A 127 -15.36 -7.86 12.83
C LEU A 127 -15.64 -9.33 12.49
N THR A 128 -15.07 -9.84 11.39
CA THR A 128 -15.29 -11.23 10.95
C THR A 128 -14.60 -12.27 11.84
N ASN A 129 -13.46 -11.91 12.45
CA ASN A 129 -12.77 -12.78 13.41
C ASN A 129 -13.44 -12.84 14.80
N LYS A 130 -14.18 -11.79 15.21
CA LYS A 130 -14.96 -11.85 16.45
C LYS A 130 -16.15 -12.79 16.35
N THR A 131 -16.78 -12.94 15.18
CA THR A 131 -17.94 -13.83 15.00
C THR A 131 -17.56 -15.32 15.04
N ARG A 132 -16.32 -15.69 14.66
CA ARG A 132 -15.87 -17.10 14.68
C ARG A 132 -15.49 -17.63 16.06
N ARG A 133 -15.25 -16.78 17.06
CA ARG A 133 -14.84 -17.20 18.42
C ARG A 133 -16.00 -17.53 19.37
N GLN A 134 -17.26 -17.47 18.91
CA GLN A 134 -18.43 -17.72 19.78
C GLN A 134 -19.28 -18.95 19.40
N LEU A 135 -18.77 -19.89 18.59
CA LEU A 135 -19.43 -21.19 18.41
C LEU A 135 -18.59 -22.31 19.01
N SER A 136 -18.46 -22.28 20.33
CA SER A 136 -18.19 -23.49 21.09
C SER A 136 -19.43 -24.39 20.99
N PRO A 137 -19.35 -25.63 20.48
CA PRO A 137 -20.47 -26.53 20.59
C PRO A 137 -20.71 -26.81 22.08
N LEU A 138 -21.87 -26.38 22.59
CA LEU A 138 -22.43 -26.83 23.86
C LEU A 138 -22.67 -28.35 23.76
N LYS A 139 -21.62 -29.15 23.99
CA LYS A 139 -21.77 -30.60 24.12
C LYS A 139 -22.33 -30.85 25.52
N GLY A 140 -23.64 -31.10 25.52
CA GLY A 140 -24.50 -31.15 26.68
C GLY A 140 -24.05 -32.11 27.77
N LYS A 141 -24.42 -31.72 28.99
CA LYS A 141 -24.53 -32.60 30.15
C LYS A 141 -25.44 -33.77 29.79
N SER A 142 -24.87 -34.94 29.50
CA SER A 142 -25.62 -36.20 29.62
C SER A 142 -25.59 -36.60 31.09
N LYS A 143 -26.69 -36.31 31.76
CA LYS A 143 -27.00 -36.74 33.12
C LYS A 143 -27.83 -38.02 33.00
N ASN A 144 -27.57 -38.97 33.90
CA ASN A 144 -28.46 -40.00 34.44
C ASN A 144 -28.50 -41.42 33.84
N ARG A 145 -28.19 -42.34 34.78
CA ARG A 145 -29.03 -43.40 35.37
C ARG A 145 -28.91 -44.85 34.87
N ASN A 146 -28.61 -45.69 35.86
CA ASN A 146 -29.08 -47.06 36.13
C ASN A 146 -28.71 -48.11 35.05
N ARG A 147 -28.05 -49.20 35.39
CA ARG A 147 -28.42 -50.20 36.39
C ARG A 147 -27.25 -51.14 36.63
#